data_AF-A0A928HZ10-F1
#
_entry.id   AF-A0A928HZ10-F1
#
_cell.length_a   1.000
_cell.length_b   1.000
_cell.length_c   1.000
_cell.angle_alpha   90.00
_cell.angle_beta   90.00
_cell.angle_gamma   90.00
#
_symmetry.space_group_name_H-M   'P 1'
#
loop_
_entity.id
_entity.type
_entity.pdbx_description
1 polymer ?
#
loop_
_entity_poly.entity_id
_entity_poly.type
_entity_poly.pdbx_seq_one_letter_code
_entity_poly.pdbx_strand_id
1 'polypeptide(L)'
;MTTNNLSNAKETKKVVLGQFFTKDNVWLRPQIVEFIKNTKAYVAYDPFAGAGHLLNAAKNKLSFEKTVGLDIDETLHWNVNDSLISIPHIDNSIIITNPPYISNYSASRKKVGENLKKYFDSSVYDDVYFIALDKMLDAQEYVVAIVPETFINSSYRRKNLLHSITILEESPFDDTDAPVVVLCFDSVVKNFDEIKIYKNDTFIDLLGNIESLRLIPNNSVKMTFNDRQGWLGVRCVDSTDPTDMLRFDFKNNIDYDWDNGIKVSSRLLTLISIDVPESKKQDFINCCNKILVDTRIKTADIIFSPFKGNMKNGVRRRRLDFKTCRAIIESAYQQINNSEIEEKKNEQLSLF
;
A
#
# COMPACT_ATOMS: atom_id res chain seq x y z
N MET A 1 -27.85 -11.11 30.15
CA MET A 1 -26.37 -11.14 30.14
C MET A 1 -25.77 -12.04 29.05
N THR A 2 -26.57 -12.66 28.18
CA THR A 2 -26.12 -13.63 27.16
C THR A 2 -25.95 -13.05 25.75
N THR A 3 -26.41 -11.84 25.47
CA THR A 3 -26.37 -11.22 24.12
C THR A 3 -25.07 -10.52 23.78
N ASN A 4 -24.37 -9.93 24.77
CA ASN A 4 -23.10 -9.20 24.55
C ASN A 4 -21.87 -10.10 24.29
N ASN A 5 -21.92 -11.38 24.66
CA ASN A 5 -20.80 -12.30 24.42
C ASN A 5 -20.85 -12.93 23.02
N LEU A 6 -22.04 -13.05 22.42
CA LEU A 6 -22.23 -13.60 21.07
C LEU A 6 -21.85 -12.60 19.96
N SER A 7 -22.06 -11.30 20.17
CA SER A 7 -21.65 -10.24 19.24
C SER A 7 -20.12 -10.11 19.19
N ASN A 8 -19.47 -10.07 20.35
CA ASN A 8 -18.00 -10.02 20.45
C ASN A 8 -17.33 -11.25 19.83
N ALA A 9 -17.91 -12.45 19.99
CA ALA A 9 -17.36 -13.67 19.38
C ALA A 9 -17.48 -13.67 17.84
N LYS A 10 -18.60 -13.18 17.28
CA LYS A 10 -18.79 -13.04 15.82
C LYS A 10 -17.86 -12.00 15.21
N GLU A 11 -17.67 -10.87 15.88
CA GLU A 11 -16.79 -9.80 15.43
C GLU A 11 -15.32 -10.22 15.49
N THR A 12 -14.93 -10.95 16.54
CA THR A 12 -13.60 -11.57 16.64
C THR A 12 -13.40 -12.63 15.55
N LYS A 13 -14.40 -13.45 15.22
CA LYS A 13 -14.31 -14.47 14.14
C LYS A 13 -14.10 -13.81 12.76
N LYS A 14 -14.86 -12.76 12.41
CA LYS A 14 -14.67 -12.00 11.15
C LYS A 14 -13.28 -11.37 11.04
N VAL A 15 -12.79 -10.76 12.12
CA VAL A 15 -11.49 -10.10 12.19
C VAL A 15 -10.32 -11.09 12.18
N VAL A 16 -10.55 -12.34 12.59
CA VAL A 16 -9.61 -13.47 12.55
C VAL A 16 -9.63 -14.19 11.20
N LEU A 17 -10.75 -14.12 10.46
CA LEU A 17 -10.89 -14.70 9.12
C LEU A 17 -10.64 -13.68 7.99
N GLY A 18 -10.51 -12.39 8.30
CA GLY A 18 -10.18 -11.35 7.31
C GLY A 18 -11.26 -11.09 6.25
N GLN A 19 -12.51 -11.48 6.50
CA GLN A 19 -13.62 -11.38 5.53
C GLN A 19 -14.27 -9.99 5.59
N PHE A 20 -14.15 -9.18 4.52
CA PHE A 20 -14.79 -7.87 4.36
C PHE A 20 -15.87 -7.89 3.26
N PHE A 21 -16.98 -7.17 3.46
CA PHE A 21 -18.10 -7.11 2.50
C PHE A 21 -17.71 -6.26 1.28
N THR A 22 -17.75 -6.82 0.07
CA THR A 22 -17.25 -6.13 -1.14
C THR A 22 -18.38 -5.57 -2.02
N LYS A 23 -18.35 -4.27 -2.34
CA LYS A 23 -19.25 -3.58 -3.28
C LYS A 23 -18.83 -3.82 -4.72
N ASP A 24 -19.68 -4.51 -5.46
CA ASP A 24 -19.43 -4.95 -6.83
C ASP A 24 -19.04 -3.83 -7.83
N ASN A 25 -19.54 -2.61 -7.67
CA ASN A 25 -19.31 -1.50 -8.64
C ASN A 25 -17.99 -0.77 -8.43
N VAL A 26 -17.31 -0.96 -7.31
CA VAL A 26 -16.10 -0.19 -6.97
C VAL A 26 -14.83 -0.84 -7.52
N TRP A 27 -14.76 -2.17 -7.56
CA TRP A 27 -13.57 -2.91 -7.99
C TRP A 27 -13.62 -3.37 -9.45
N LEU A 28 -14.79 -3.47 -10.08
CA LEU A 28 -14.96 -3.83 -11.50
C LEU A 28 -14.69 -2.65 -12.44
N ARG A 29 -13.45 -2.13 -12.42
CA ARG A 29 -13.00 -1.05 -13.30
C ARG A 29 -12.85 -1.55 -14.75
N PRO A 30 -12.98 -0.69 -15.78
CA PRO A 30 -12.99 -1.11 -17.19
C PRO A 30 -11.82 -2.03 -17.58
N GLN A 31 -10.60 -1.67 -17.18
CA GLN A 31 -9.39 -2.45 -17.46
C GLN A 31 -9.36 -3.82 -16.77
N ILE A 32 -10.02 -3.96 -15.61
CA ILE A 32 -10.14 -5.24 -14.89
C ILE A 32 -11.17 -6.11 -15.60
N VAL A 33 -12.30 -5.53 -16.02
CA VAL A 33 -13.32 -6.22 -16.81
C VAL A 33 -12.74 -6.70 -18.15
N GLU A 34 -11.97 -5.86 -18.83
CA GLU A 34 -11.27 -6.21 -20.07
C GLU A 34 -10.28 -7.35 -19.85
N PHE A 35 -9.44 -7.26 -18.80
CA PHE A 35 -8.53 -8.33 -18.43
C PHE A 35 -9.26 -9.66 -18.24
N ILE A 36 -10.33 -9.68 -17.42
CA ILE A 36 -11.11 -10.89 -17.14
C ILE A 36 -11.70 -11.48 -18.43
N LYS A 37 -12.29 -10.65 -19.30
CA LYS A 37 -12.87 -11.12 -20.58
C LYS A 37 -11.82 -11.72 -21.51
N ASN A 38 -10.62 -11.15 -21.53
CA ASN A 38 -9.53 -11.63 -22.39
C ASN A 38 -8.99 -13.01 -21.97
N THR A 39 -9.18 -13.42 -20.71
CA THR A 39 -8.80 -14.76 -20.24
C THR A 39 -9.62 -15.88 -20.87
N LYS A 40 -10.84 -15.57 -21.34
CA LYS A 40 -11.83 -16.55 -21.85
C LYS A 40 -12.20 -17.66 -20.85
N ALA A 41 -11.87 -17.50 -19.58
CA ALA A 41 -12.31 -18.41 -18.53
C ALA A 41 -13.84 -18.39 -18.41
N TYR A 42 -14.47 -19.55 -18.28
CA TYR A 42 -15.91 -19.67 -18.04
C TYR A 42 -16.24 -20.04 -16.59
N VAL A 43 -15.21 -20.35 -15.77
CA VAL A 43 -15.35 -20.59 -14.33
C VAL A 43 -14.73 -19.43 -13.53
N ALA A 44 -15.53 -18.79 -12.68
CA ALA A 44 -15.03 -17.90 -11.63
C ALA A 44 -14.76 -18.70 -10.35
N TYR A 45 -13.56 -18.58 -9.80
CA TYR A 45 -13.11 -19.36 -8.66
C TYR A 45 -12.71 -18.45 -7.50
N ASP A 46 -13.23 -18.68 -6.31
CA ASP A 46 -12.84 -17.93 -5.11
C ASP A 46 -12.38 -18.90 -4.01
N PRO A 47 -11.07 -19.00 -3.75
CA PRO A 47 -10.53 -19.89 -2.73
C PRO A 47 -10.74 -19.37 -1.29
N PHE A 48 -11.25 -18.15 -1.12
CA PHE A 48 -11.55 -17.51 0.17
C PHE A 48 -12.95 -16.89 0.14
N ALA A 49 -13.93 -17.69 -0.32
CA ALA A 49 -15.21 -17.20 -0.82
C ALA A 49 -16.06 -16.44 0.21
N GLY A 50 -15.93 -16.72 1.51
CA GLY A 50 -16.70 -16.08 2.56
C GLY A 50 -18.20 -16.12 2.26
N ALA A 51 -18.85 -14.95 2.27
CA ALA A 51 -20.28 -14.84 1.93
C ALA A 51 -20.59 -14.92 0.41
N GLY A 52 -19.59 -15.06 -0.46
CA GLY A 52 -19.79 -15.27 -1.90
C GLY A 52 -20.04 -14.01 -2.73
N HIS A 53 -19.80 -12.82 -2.19
CA HIS A 53 -20.11 -11.56 -2.89
C HIS A 53 -19.37 -11.42 -4.23
N LEU A 54 -18.09 -11.76 -4.27
CA LEU A 54 -17.29 -11.70 -5.50
C LEU A 54 -17.78 -12.69 -6.56
N LEU A 55 -18.12 -13.91 -6.15
CA LEU A 55 -18.68 -14.92 -7.05
C LEU A 55 -20.06 -14.50 -7.59
N ASN A 56 -20.90 -13.88 -6.75
CA ASN A 56 -22.18 -13.31 -7.18
C ASN A 56 -21.97 -12.18 -8.20
N ALA A 57 -21.00 -11.29 -7.97
CA ALA A 57 -20.63 -10.24 -8.92
C ALA A 57 -20.12 -10.83 -10.24
N ALA A 58 -19.26 -11.85 -10.18
CA ALA A 58 -18.73 -12.54 -11.34
C ALA A 58 -19.86 -13.16 -12.18
N LYS A 59 -20.79 -13.87 -11.54
CA LYS A 59 -21.95 -14.46 -12.22
C LYS A 59 -22.87 -13.40 -12.83
N ASN A 60 -23.27 -12.41 -12.04
CA ASN A 60 -24.34 -11.48 -12.42
C ASN A 60 -23.87 -10.33 -13.33
N LYS A 61 -22.59 -9.94 -13.26
CA LYS A 61 -22.05 -8.79 -14.01
C LYS A 61 -21.04 -9.16 -15.08
N LEU A 62 -20.34 -10.28 -14.92
CA LEU A 62 -19.33 -10.76 -15.88
C LEU A 62 -19.79 -11.99 -16.66
N SER A 63 -20.98 -12.51 -16.35
CA SER A 63 -21.63 -13.62 -17.08
C SER A 63 -20.83 -14.92 -17.08
N PHE A 64 -20.10 -15.21 -15.99
CA PHE A 64 -19.48 -16.52 -15.80
C PHE A 64 -20.54 -17.63 -15.76
N GLU A 65 -20.29 -18.72 -16.50
CA GLU A 65 -21.20 -19.87 -16.57
C GLU A 65 -21.23 -20.66 -15.27
N LYS A 66 -20.07 -20.74 -14.60
CA LYS A 66 -19.90 -21.47 -13.36
C LYS A 66 -19.15 -20.64 -12.33
N THR A 67 -19.58 -20.75 -11.08
CA THR A 67 -18.87 -20.22 -9.92
C THR A 67 -18.48 -21.35 -8.98
N VAL A 68 -17.24 -21.35 -8.51
CA VAL A 68 -16.74 -22.30 -7.51
C VAL A 68 -16.17 -21.53 -6.35
N GLY A 69 -16.54 -21.87 -5.13
CA GLY A 69 -16.02 -21.25 -3.92
C GLY A 69 -15.50 -22.28 -2.94
N LEU A 70 -14.42 -21.92 -2.24
CA LEU A 70 -13.88 -22.64 -1.10
C LEU A 70 -13.85 -21.72 0.12
N ASP A 71 -13.98 -22.30 1.31
CA ASP A 71 -13.69 -21.59 2.55
C ASP A 71 -13.22 -22.56 3.63
N ILE A 72 -12.51 -22.06 4.64
CA ILE A 72 -12.12 -22.86 5.81
C ILE A 72 -13.26 -22.96 6.82
N ASP A 73 -14.21 -22.02 6.82
CA ASP A 73 -15.38 -22.05 7.70
C ASP A 73 -16.44 -23.02 7.16
N GLU A 74 -16.52 -24.21 7.79
CA GLU A 74 -17.51 -25.26 7.49
C GLU A 74 -18.98 -24.82 7.62
N THR A 75 -19.24 -23.68 8.27
CA THR A 75 -20.60 -23.14 8.39
C THR A 75 -21.07 -22.40 7.14
N LEU A 76 -20.18 -22.14 6.18
CA LEU A 76 -20.51 -21.56 4.89
C LEU A 76 -20.87 -22.65 3.88
N HIS A 77 -21.65 -22.29 2.85
CA HIS A 77 -22.12 -23.23 1.82
C HIS A 77 -21.09 -23.53 0.72
N TRP A 78 -19.80 -23.50 1.06
CA TRP A 78 -18.68 -23.75 0.16
C TRP A 78 -18.02 -25.10 0.47
N ASN A 79 -17.24 -25.62 -0.48
CA ASN A 79 -16.41 -26.78 -0.18
C ASN A 79 -15.32 -26.38 0.83
N VAL A 80 -15.16 -27.16 1.89
CA VAL A 80 -14.19 -26.86 2.94
C VAL A 80 -12.76 -27.07 2.44
N ASN A 81 -11.92 -26.03 2.51
CA ASN A 81 -10.50 -26.11 2.14
C ASN A 81 -9.65 -25.08 2.90
N ASP A 82 -8.45 -25.50 3.33
CA ASP A 82 -7.43 -24.58 3.85
C ASP A 82 -6.59 -24.04 2.68
N SER A 83 -7.10 -22.99 2.03
CA SER A 83 -6.52 -22.39 0.82
C SER A 83 -5.17 -21.72 1.05
N LEU A 84 -4.73 -21.53 2.30
CA LEU A 84 -3.38 -21.08 2.62
C LEU A 84 -2.35 -22.22 2.57
N ILE A 85 -2.79 -23.49 2.58
CA ILE A 85 -1.95 -24.67 2.37
C ILE A 85 -1.89 -25.01 0.89
N SER A 86 -3.06 -25.19 0.28
CA SER A 86 -3.19 -25.60 -1.11
C SER A 86 -4.54 -25.17 -1.69
N ILE A 87 -4.53 -24.73 -2.96
CA ILE A 87 -5.74 -24.43 -3.72
C ILE A 87 -5.83 -25.46 -4.86
N PRO A 88 -6.89 -26.26 -4.95
CA PRO A 88 -7.10 -27.18 -6.06
C PRO A 88 -7.16 -26.44 -7.41
N HIS A 89 -6.48 -26.98 -8.42
CA HIS A 89 -6.60 -26.51 -9.80
C HIS A 89 -7.97 -26.85 -10.38
N ILE A 90 -8.45 -25.98 -11.27
CA ILE A 90 -9.69 -26.07 -12.03
C ILE A 90 -9.40 -25.54 -13.44
N ASP A 91 -9.62 -26.38 -14.44
CA ASP A 91 -9.42 -26.01 -15.84
C ASP A 91 -10.34 -24.85 -16.25
N ASN A 92 -9.84 -23.99 -17.15
CA ASN A 92 -10.58 -22.86 -17.72
C ASN A 92 -11.22 -21.93 -16.66
N SER A 93 -10.50 -21.75 -15.56
CA SER A 93 -10.94 -20.88 -14.46
C SER A 93 -10.02 -19.68 -14.27
N ILE A 94 -10.58 -18.66 -13.64
CA ILE A 94 -9.86 -17.50 -13.14
C ILE A 94 -10.18 -17.35 -11.66
N ILE A 95 -9.15 -17.09 -10.85
CA ILE A 95 -9.38 -16.74 -9.46
C ILE A 95 -9.83 -15.29 -9.37
N ILE A 96 -10.94 -15.03 -8.70
CA ILE A 96 -11.43 -13.68 -8.36
C ILE A 96 -11.70 -13.68 -6.86
N THR A 97 -10.89 -12.98 -6.08
CA THR A 97 -10.94 -13.11 -4.62
C THR A 97 -10.58 -11.84 -3.85
N ASN A 98 -10.93 -11.85 -2.57
CA ASN A 98 -10.48 -10.93 -1.53
C ASN A 98 -9.83 -11.77 -0.42
N PRO A 99 -8.52 -12.08 -0.51
CA PRO A 99 -7.85 -12.97 0.43
C PRO A 99 -7.78 -12.35 1.84
N PRO A 100 -7.56 -13.14 2.89
CA PRO A 100 -7.50 -12.64 4.27
C PRO A 100 -6.30 -11.71 4.53
N TYR A 101 -6.54 -10.57 5.20
CA TYR A 101 -5.52 -9.56 5.52
C TYR A 101 -5.05 -9.67 6.97
N ILE A 102 -4.02 -10.48 7.26
CA ILE A 102 -3.49 -10.63 8.60
C ILE A 102 -1.96 -10.69 8.59
N SER A 103 -1.32 -9.66 9.14
CA SER A 103 0.12 -9.70 9.40
C SER A 103 0.47 -10.43 10.70
N ASN A 104 1.65 -11.06 10.75
CA ASN A 104 2.15 -11.79 11.92
C ASN A 104 2.15 -10.91 13.20
N TYR A 105 2.53 -9.64 13.03
CA TYR A 105 2.48 -8.64 14.12
C TYR A 105 1.05 -8.37 14.61
N SER A 106 0.07 -8.35 13.71
CA SER A 106 -1.34 -8.18 14.08
C SER A 106 -1.92 -9.45 14.70
N ALA A 107 -1.51 -10.63 14.22
CA ALA A 107 -1.89 -11.93 14.77
C ALA A 107 -1.39 -12.10 16.22
N SER A 108 -0.14 -11.72 16.48
CA SER A 108 0.46 -11.72 17.82
C SER A 108 -0.29 -10.81 18.78
N ARG A 109 -0.63 -9.58 18.36
CA ARG A 109 -1.43 -8.65 19.17
C ARG A 109 -2.85 -9.15 19.44
N LYS A 110 -3.45 -9.86 18.50
CA LYS A 110 -4.80 -10.44 18.61
C LYS A 110 -4.82 -11.83 19.28
N LYS A 111 -3.66 -12.34 19.75
CA LYS A 111 -3.50 -13.68 20.36
C LYS A 111 -3.97 -14.84 19.45
N VAL A 112 -3.94 -14.65 18.13
CA VAL A 112 -4.20 -15.71 17.13
C VAL A 112 -2.93 -16.15 16.41
N GLY A 113 -1.78 -15.66 16.85
CA GLY A 113 -0.46 -15.99 16.30
C GLY A 113 -0.20 -17.49 16.27
N GLU A 114 -0.58 -18.25 17.30
CA GLU A 114 -0.37 -19.70 17.36
C GLU A 114 -1.11 -20.44 16.24
N ASN A 115 -2.34 -20.02 15.90
CA ASN A 115 -3.14 -20.63 14.83
C ASN A 115 -2.58 -20.32 13.43
N LEU A 116 -1.93 -19.16 13.26
CA LEU A 116 -1.34 -18.73 12.00
C LEU A 116 0.15 -19.07 11.85
N LYS A 117 0.80 -19.46 12.96
CA LYS A 117 2.23 -19.77 13.02
C LYS A 117 2.63 -20.79 11.96
N LYS A 118 1.81 -21.81 11.73
CA LYS A 118 2.04 -22.84 10.69
C LYS A 118 2.22 -22.25 9.28
N TYR A 119 1.54 -21.15 8.96
CA TYR A 119 1.63 -20.50 7.65
C TYR A 119 2.87 -19.61 7.55
N PHE A 120 3.17 -18.84 8.61
CA PHE A 120 4.35 -17.98 8.62
C PHE A 120 5.65 -18.78 8.69
N ASP A 121 5.70 -19.88 9.46
CA ASP A 121 6.88 -20.75 9.54
C ASP A 121 7.21 -21.43 8.20
N SER A 122 6.21 -21.61 7.34
CA SER A 122 6.36 -22.23 6.01
C SER A 122 6.52 -21.21 4.89
N SER A 123 6.61 -19.92 5.22
CA SER A 123 6.70 -18.83 4.26
C SER A 123 7.81 -17.84 4.61
N VAL A 124 8.25 -17.11 3.59
CA VAL A 124 9.17 -15.97 3.74
C VAL A 124 8.44 -14.65 4.03
N TYR A 125 7.10 -14.68 4.04
CA TYR A 125 6.27 -13.50 4.18
C TYR A 125 5.71 -13.36 5.60
N ASP A 126 5.63 -12.11 6.07
CA ASP A 126 5.04 -11.76 7.36
C ASP A 126 3.55 -11.38 7.26
N ASP A 127 2.94 -11.52 6.08
CA ASP A 127 1.53 -11.21 5.83
C ASP A 127 0.85 -12.36 5.08
N VAL A 128 -0.31 -12.79 5.58
CA VAL A 128 -1.04 -13.95 5.08
C VAL A 128 -1.49 -13.75 3.63
N TYR A 129 -1.84 -12.52 3.21
CA TYR A 129 -2.30 -12.33 1.84
C TYR A 129 -1.18 -12.56 0.80
N PHE A 130 0.11 -12.39 1.17
CA PHE A 130 1.20 -12.77 0.27
C PHE A 130 1.30 -14.30 0.11
N ILE A 131 1.06 -15.05 1.19
CA ILE A 131 0.97 -16.51 1.15
C ILE A 131 -0.18 -16.92 0.24
N ALA A 132 -1.35 -16.30 0.42
CA ALA A 132 -2.51 -16.53 -0.43
C ALA A 132 -2.19 -16.24 -1.91
N LEU A 133 -1.52 -15.13 -2.23
CA LEU A 133 -1.11 -14.81 -3.59
C LEU A 133 -0.22 -15.90 -4.20
N ASP A 134 0.78 -16.40 -3.47
CA ASP A 134 1.60 -17.51 -3.94
C ASP A 134 0.75 -18.76 -4.24
N LYS A 135 -0.15 -19.15 -3.32
CA LYS A 135 -1.02 -20.31 -3.51
C LYS A 135 -1.97 -20.17 -4.70
N MET A 136 -2.48 -18.95 -4.95
CA MET A 136 -3.35 -18.69 -6.10
C MET A 136 -2.58 -18.76 -7.41
N LEU A 137 -1.37 -18.21 -7.46
CA LEU A 137 -0.51 -18.24 -8.65
C LEU A 137 0.14 -19.60 -8.90
N ASP A 138 0.18 -20.48 -7.90
CA ASP A 138 0.54 -21.90 -8.08
C ASP A 138 -0.64 -22.71 -8.62
N ALA A 139 -1.86 -22.30 -8.31
CA ALA A 139 -3.07 -23.05 -8.63
C ALA A 139 -3.71 -22.63 -9.95
N GLN A 140 -3.57 -21.38 -10.41
CA GLN A 140 -4.24 -20.88 -11.62
C GLN A 140 -3.37 -19.91 -12.41
N GLU A 141 -3.58 -19.89 -13.73
CA GLU A 141 -2.90 -18.96 -14.65
C GLU A 141 -3.35 -17.51 -14.41
N TYR A 142 -4.66 -17.31 -14.24
CA TYR A 142 -5.26 -15.99 -14.09
C TYR A 142 -5.76 -15.76 -12.66
N VAL A 143 -5.35 -14.63 -12.08
CA VAL A 143 -5.75 -14.23 -10.72
C VAL A 143 -6.11 -12.75 -10.70
N VAL A 144 -7.29 -12.43 -10.17
CA VAL A 144 -7.74 -11.10 -9.79
C VAL A 144 -7.91 -11.07 -8.27
N ALA A 145 -7.09 -10.28 -7.59
CA ALA A 145 -7.08 -10.22 -6.13
C ALA A 145 -7.22 -8.79 -5.62
N ILE A 146 -8.17 -8.55 -4.72
CA ILE A 146 -8.28 -7.29 -3.98
C ILE A 146 -7.38 -7.40 -2.74
N VAL A 147 -6.33 -6.59 -2.66
CA VAL A 147 -5.35 -6.65 -1.55
C VAL A 147 -5.01 -5.25 -1.02
N PRO A 148 -4.36 -5.12 0.15
CA PRO A 148 -3.94 -3.81 0.66
C PRO A 148 -3.06 -3.05 -0.33
N GLU A 149 -3.27 -1.74 -0.49
CA GLU A 149 -2.49 -0.88 -1.40
C GLU A 149 -1.01 -0.81 -1.02
N THR A 150 -0.67 -1.14 0.23
CA THR A 150 0.72 -1.32 0.68
C THR A 150 1.50 -2.38 -0.13
N PHE A 151 0.81 -3.26 -0.86
CA PHE A 151 1.40 -4.19 -1.83
C PHE A 151 2.38 -3.49 -2.79
N ILE A 152 2.04 -2.29 -3.28
CA ILE A 152 2.85 -1.53 -4.24
C ILE A 152 4.26 -1.33 -3.67
N ASN A 153 4.37 -0.95 -2.40
CA ASN A 153 5.65 -0.69 -1.73
C ASN A 153 6.26 -1.94 -1.04
N SER A 154 5.67 -3.11 -1.23
CA SER A 154 6.12 -4.36 -0.61
C SER A 154 7.27 -5.03 -1.38
N SER A 155 7.92 -5.99 -0.73
CA SER A 155 8.95 -6.86 -1.32
C SER A 155 8.39 -8.18 -1.87
N TYR A 156 7.10 -8.23 -2.21
CA TYR A 156 6.49 -9.45 -2.77
C TYR A 156 7.27 -9.96 -4.00
N ARG A 157 7.65 -11.24 -3.99
CA ARG A 157 8.69 -11.76 -4.89
C ARG A 157 8.20 -12.04 -6.31
N ARG A 158 6.90 -12.25 -6.49
CA ARG A 158 6.28 -12.60 -7.79
C ARG A 158 5.59 -11.42 -8.47
N LYS A 159 6.02 -10.18 -8.19
CA LYS A 159 5.49 -8.97 -8.85
C LYS A 159 5.67 -9.00 -10.36
N ASN A 160 6.69 -9.69 -10.87
CA ASN A 160 6.95 -9.88 -12.30
C ASN A 160 5.86 -10.69 -13.04
N LEU A 161 4.93 -11.34 -12.33
CA LEU A 161 3.79 -12.04 -12.93
C LEU A 161 2.54 -11.16 -13.08
N LEU A 162 2.59 -9.91 -12.61
CA LEU A 162 1.48 -8.99 -12.75
C LEU A 162 1.23 -8.66 -14.22
N HIS A 163 -0.05 -8.52 -14.56
CA HIS A 163 -0.52 -7.81 -15.73
C HIS A 163 -0.70 -6.33 -15.40
N SER A 164 -1.38 -6.04 -14.28
CA SER A 164 -1.67 -4.68 -13.87
C SER A 164 -1.96 -4.55 -12.37
N ILE A 165 -1.84 -3.32 -11.88
CA ILE A 165 -2.25 -2.87 -10.54
C ILE A 165 -3.28 -1.75 -10.74
N THR A 166 -4.43 -1.84 -10.07
CA THR A 166 -5.42 -0.76 -10.05
C THR A 166 -5.63 -0.25 -8.64
N ILE A 167 -5.27 1.01 -8.38
CA ILE A 167 -5.50 1.71 -7.10
C ILE A 167 -6.95 2.16 -7.03
N LEU A 168 -7.64 1.80 -5.95
CA LEU A 168 -9.02 2.23 -5.69
C LEU A 168 -9.03 3.36 -4.65
N GLU A 169 -9.47 4.56 -5.05
CA GLU A 169 -9.65 5.67 -4.10
C GLU A 169 -10.91 5.51 -3.26
N GLU A 170 -11.98 5.01 -3.86
CA GLU A 170 -13.17 4.58 -3.14
C GLU A 170 -12.94 3.19 -2.52
N SER A 171 -13.30 3.02 -1.25
CA SER A 171 -13.21 1.72 -0.58
C SER A 171 -14.28 0.79 -1.15
N PRO A 172 -13.93 -0.42 -1.60
CA PRO A 172 -14.92 -1.41 -1.97
C PRO A 172 -15.59 -2.04 -0.73
N PHE A 173 -15.23 -1.64 0.49
CA PHE A 173 -15.73 -2.21 1.74
C PHE A 173 -16.54 -1.20 2.56
N ASP A 174 -17.57 -1.68 3.25
CA ASP A 174 -18.42 -0.86 4.13
C ASP A 174 -17.85 -0.70 5.56
N ASP A 175 -17.02 -1.64 5.99
CA ASP A 175 -16.55 -1.81 7.35
C ASP A 175 -15.09 -1.40 7.54
N THR A 176 -14.42 -0.90 6.50
CA THR A 176 -13.03 -0.45 6.58
C THR A 176 -12.68 0.64 5.57
N ASP A 177 -11.89 1.61 6.04
CA ASP A 177 -11.23 2.63 5.22
C ASP A 177 -9.82 2.20 4.79
N ALA A 178 -9.51 0.91 4.90
CA ALA A 178 -8.22 0.36 4.52
C ALA A 178 -7.98 0.54 3.01
N PRO A 179 -6.89 1.21 2.62
CA PRO A 179 -6.50 1.36 1.24
C PRO A 179 -6.29 0.01 0.54
N VAL A 180 -6.87 -0.18 -0.64
CA VAL A 180 -6.71 -1.40 -1.45
C VAL A 180 -6.39 -1.12 -2.91
N VAL A 181 -5.81 -2.15 -3.52
CA VAL A 181 -5.59 -2.28 -4.96
C VAL A 181 -6.25 -3.55 -5.47
N VAL A 182 -6.61 -3.58 -6.75
CA VAL A 182 -6.90 -4.81 -7.48
C VAL A 182 -5.67 -5.18 -8.28
N LEU A 183 -5.18 -6.39 -8.07
CA LEU A 183 -4.08 -6.98 -8.82
C LEU A 183 -4.64 -7.92 -9.87
N CYS A 184 -4.17 -7.81 -11.11
CA CYS A 184 -4.43 -8.78 -12.16
C CYS A 184 -3.11 -9.50 -12.50
N PHE A 185 -3.11 -10.83 -12.48
CA PHE A 185 -1.99 -11.68 -12.84
C PHE A 185 -2.39 -12.62 -13.97
N ASP A 186 -1.49 -12.82 -14.93
CA ASP A 186 -1.66 -13.71 -16.10
C ASP A 186 -0.59 -14.82 -16.14
N SER A 187 0.19 -14.98 -15.06
CA SER A 187 1.29 -15.93 -14.93
C SER A 187 2.42 -15.80 -15.96
N VAL A 188 2.44 -14.72 -16.75
CA VAL A 188 3.53 -14.41 -17.68
C VAL A 188 4.60 -13.60 -16.94
N VAL A 189 5.84 -14.07 -16.98
CA VAL A 189 7.02 -13.35 -16.47
C VAL A 189 7.29 -12.13 -17.33
N LYS A 190 7.30 -10.94 -16.71
CA LYS A 190 7.50 -9.64 -17.37
C LYS A 190 8.56 -8.79 -16.68
N ASN A 191 9.12 -7.84 -17.42
CA ASN A 191 9.82 -6.71 -16.84
C ASN A 191 8.81 -5.74 -16.20
N PHE A 192 9.26 -4.94 -15.24
CA PHE A 192 8.36 -3.98 -14.59
C PHE A 192 7.88 -2.88 -15.54
N ASP A 193 8.60 -2.62 -16.63
CA ASP A 193 8.22 -1.70 -17.70
C ASP A 193 7.08 -2.23 -18.59
N GLU A 194 6.54 -3.42 -18.30
CA GLU A 194 5.40 -4.01 -19.00
C GLU A 194 4.15 -4.08 -18.10
N ILE A 195 4.31 -3.78 -16.81
CA ILE A 195 3.23 -3.89 -15.80
C ILE A 195 2.55 -2.54 -15.67
N LYS A 196 1.25 -2.48 -15.96
CA LYS A 196 0.49 -1.23 -15.96
C LYS A 196 -0.01 -0.85 -14.57
N ILE A 197 0.06 0.42 -14.22
CA ILE A 197 -0.57 0.98 -13.02
C ILE A 197 -1.72 1.91 -13.42
N TYR A 198 -2.87 1.65 -12.82
CA TYR A 198 -4.08 2.45 -12.95
C TYR A 198 -4.44 3.07 -11.61
N LYS A 199 -5.08 4.24 -11.67
CA LYS A 199 -5.77 4.85 -10.54
C LYS A 199 -7.23 5.03 -10.94
N ASN A 200 -8.11 4.29 -10.28
CA ASN A 200 -9.49 4.07 -10.72
C ASN A 200 -9.53 3.60 -12.19
N ASP A 201 -10.12 4.37 -13.09
CA ASP A 201 -10.27 4.02 -14.51
C ASP A 201 -9.13 4.58 -15.39
N THR A 202 -8.20 5.33 -14.80
CA THR A 202 -7.16 6.07 -15.54
C THR A 202 -5.83 5.35 -15.49
N PHE A 203 -5.24 5.10 -16.66
CA PHE A 203 -3.84 4.66 -16.76
C PHE A 203 -2.92 5.78 -16.27
N ILE A 204 -1.99 5.45 -15.37
CA ILE A 204 -1.05 6.41 -14.79
C ILE A 204 0.32 6.25 -15.43
N ASP A 205 0.92 5.06 -15.27
CA ASP A 205 2.26 4.77 -15.75
C ASP A 205 2.54 3.25 -15.69
N LEU A 206 3.75 2.84 -16.05
CA LEU A 206 4.29 1.51 -15.89
C LEU A 206 4.97 1.37 -14.51
N LEU A 207 4.96 0.17 -13.94
CA LEU A 207 5.56 -0.10 -12.62
C LEU A 207 7.05 0.20 -12.61
N GLY A 208 7.78 -0.13 -13.67
CA GLY A 208 9.22 0.11 -13.73
C GLY A 208 9.56 1.61 -13.74
N ASN A 209 8.78 2.43 -14.44
CA ASN A 209 8.88 3.89 -14.39
C ASN A 209 8.65 4.42 -12.96
N ILE A 210 7.59 3.97 -12.28
CA ILE A 210 7.31 4.38 -10.89
C ILE A 210 8.42 3.94 -9.94
N GLU A 211 8.94 2.72 -10.08
CA GLU A 211 10.05 2.23 -9.25
C GLU A 211 11.36 3.01 -9.51
N SER A 212 11.61 3.44 -10.75
CA SER A 212 12.78 4.27 -11.09
C SER A 212 12.75 5.66 -10.43
N LEU A 213 11.55 6.17 -10.12
CA LEU A 213 11.33 7.43 -9.42
C LEU A 213 11.39 7.30 -7.89
N ARG A 214 11.51 6.08 -7.36
CA ARG A 214 11.56 5.84 -5.92
C ARG A 214 12.82 6.45 -5.32
N LEU A 215 12.63 7.33 -4.33
CA LEU A 215 13.74 7.95 -3.62
C LEU A 215 14.41 6.95 -2.67
N ILE A 216 15.71 6.76 -2.82
CA ILE A 216 16.52 5.87 -2.00
C ILE A 216 17.57 6.70 -1.25
N PRO A 217 17.60 6.65 0.11
CA PRO A 217 18.61 7.37 0.85
C PRO A 217 19.98 6.71 0.65
N ASN A 218 21.02 7.55 0.56
CA ASN A 218 22.41 7.12 0.47
C ASN A 218 23.10 7.07 1.85
N ASN A 219 22.43 7.55 2.91
CA ASN A 219 22.95 7.59 4.28
C ASN A 219 24.19 8.48 4.45
N SER A 220 24.39 9.46 3.56
CA SER A 220 25.56 10.35 3.58
C SER A 220 25.49 11.46 4.62
N VAL A 221 24.30 11.80 5.12
CA VAL A 221 24.10 12.93 6.03
C VAL A 221 23.73 12.44 7.42
N LYS A 222 24.47 12.88 8.44
CA LYS A 222 24.12 12.57 9.84
C LYS A 222 22.82 13.29 10.21
N MET A 223 21.80 12.51 10.57
CA MET A 223 20.52 13.04 11.06
C MET A 223 19.86 12.03 12.00
N THR A 224 19.04 12.54 12.93
CA THR A 224 18.29 11.74 13.91
C THR A 224 16.81 12.06 13.80
N PHE A 225 15.98 11.04 13.57
CA PHE A 225 14.52 11.16 13.54
C PHE A 225 13.93 11.05 14.95
N ASN A 226 12.77 11.67 15.16
CA ASN A 226 12.08 11.73 16.46
C ASN A 226 12.95 12.33 17.58
N ASP A 227 13.85 13.26 17.23
CA ASP A 227 14.69 13.97 18.18
C ASP A 227 13.96 15.22 18.69
N ARG A 228 13.68 15.27 20.00
CA ARG A 228 13.00 16.43 20.64
C ARG A 228 13.81 17.72 20.53
N GLN A 229 15.12 17.63 20.36
CA GLN A 229 15.99 18.78 20.14
C GLN A 229 16.12 19.15 18.66
N GLY A 230 15.51 18.37 17.75
CA GLY A 230 15.47 18.67 16.33
C GLY A 230 14.80 20.01 16.03
N TRP A 231 15.26 20.66 14.96
CA TRP A 231 14.73 21.95 14.52
C TRP A 231 13.78 21.81 13.32
N LEU A 232 13.98 20.77 12.50
CA LEU A 232 13.19 20.50 11.30
C LEU A 232 11.95 19.69 11.68
N GLY A 233 10.78 20.30 11.59
CA GLY A 233 9.50 19.66 11.76
C GLY A 233 9.03 19.03 10.45
N VAL A 234 8.46 17.83 10.52
CA VAL A 234 7.90 17.15 9.35
C VAL A 234 6.52 16.62 9.67
N ARG A 235 5.52 17.03 8.88
CA ARG A 235 4.21 16.37 8.82
C ARG A 235 4.34 15.17 7.86
N CYS A 236 4.29 13.97 8.43
CA CYS A 236 4.47 12.71 7.71
C CYS A 236 3.15 12.08 7.25
N VAL A 237 1.99 12.69 7.51
CA VAL A 237 0.70 12.23 6.98
C VAL A 237 -0.11 13.41 6.46
N ASP A 238 -0.71 13.27 5.28
CA ASP A 238 -1.71 14.24 4.77
C ASP A 238 -2.87 14.37 5.75
N SER A 239 -3.38 15.58 5.99
CA SER A 239 -4.58 15.76 6.81
C SER A 239 -5.84 15.34 6.02
N THR A 240 -7.02 15.55 6.60
CA THR A 240 -8.29 15.44 5.85
C THR A 240 -8.56 16.68 5.00
N ASP A 241 -7.88 17.79 5.28
CA ASP A 241 -7.95 19.03 4.52
C ASP A 241 -6.90 19.03 3.40
N PRO A 242 -7.29 19.20 2.12
CA PRO A 242 -6.35 19.22 1.00
C PRO A 242 -5.36 20.40 1.03
N THR A 243 -5.56 21.38 1.92
CA THR A 243 -4.63 22.50 2.13
C THR A 243 -3.57 22.23 3.21
N ASP A 244 -3.73 21.20 4.04
CA ASP A 244 -2.79 20.82 5.10
C ASP A 244 -2.22 19.42 4.84
N MET A 245 -1.23 19.36 3.96
CA MET A 245 -0.64 18.13 3.42
C MET A 245 0.73 17.82 4.03
N LEU A 246 1.31 16.67 3.66
CA LEU A 246 2.72 16.36 3.90
C LEU A 246 3.61 17.59 3.62
N ARG A 247 4.45 17.97 4.59
CA ARG A 247 5.40 19.07 4.42
C ARG A 247 6.56 19.01 5.40
N PHE A 248 7.62 19.71 5.03
CA PHE A 248 8.74 20.10 5.88
C PHE A 248 8.54 21.55 6.31
N ASP A 249 8.85 21.87 7.56
CA ASP A 249 8.75 23.23 8.07
C ASP A 249 9.63 23.42 9.32
N PHE A 250 9.73 24.66 9.80
CA PHE A 250 10.21 24.89 11.15
C PHE A 250 9.23 24.30 12.16
N LYS A 251 9.76 23.75 13.27
CA LYS A 251 8.91 23.20 14.33
C LYS A 251 7.84 24.17 14.83
N ASN A 252 8.16 25.47 14.88
CA ASN A 252 7.25 26.51 15.38
C ASN A 252 6.06 26.79 14.43
N ASN A 253 6.16 26.39 13.16
CA ASN A 253 5.10 26.59 12.16
C ASN A 253 4.13 25.41 12.09
N ILE A 254 4.35 24.38 12.90
CA ILE A 254 3.50 23.19 12.98
C ILE A 254 2.90 23.16 14.38
N ASP A 255 1.58 23.31 14.44
CA ASP A 255 0.81 23.22 15.68
C ASP A 255 0.85 21.79 16.23
N TYR A 256 1.73 21.56 17.21
CA TYR A 256 1.91 20.29 17.88
C TYR A 256 2.63 20.48 19.22
N ASP A 257 2.24 19.70 20.22
CA ASP A 257 2.97 19.61 21.49
C ASP A 257 4.28 18.82 21.28
N TRP A 258 5.34 19.52 20.88
CA TRP A 258 6.64 18.90 20.61
C TRP A 258 7.32 18.33 21.87
N ASP A 259 7.02 18.89 23.04
CA ASP A 259 7.65 18.52 24.31
C ASP A 259 7.12 17.17 24.82
N ASN A 260 5.82 16.92 24.70
CA ASN A 260 5.19 15.70 25.20
C ASN A 260 4.68 14.75 24.09
N GLY A 261 4.46 15.25 22.88
CA GLY A 261 3.85 14.51 21.78
C GLY A 261 4.82 13.58 21.05
N ILE A 262 6.11 13.94 20.94
CA ILE A 262 7.09 13.09 20.28
C ILE A 262 7.48 11.89 21.14
N LYS A 263 7.24 10.71 20.56
CA LYS A 263 7.71 9.41 21.02
C LYS A 263 8.69 8.84 20.00
N VAL A 264 9.51 7.89 20.43
CA VAL A 264 10.42 7.15 19.54
C VAL A 264 9.69 6.45 18.39
N SER A 265 8.41 6.12 18.59
CA SER A 265 7.53 5.49 17.61
C SER A 265 6.65 6.46 16.82
N SER A 266 6.84 7.78 16.96
CA SER A 266 6.05 8.77 16.23
C SER A 266 6.27 8.64 14.73
N ARG A 267 5.16 8.65 13.97
CA ARG A 267 5.14 8.46 12.50
C ARG A 267 4.20 9.43 11.77
N LEU A 268 3.46 10.26 12.50
CA LEU A 268 2.53 11.24 11.93
C LEU A 268 3.18 12.63 11.82
N LEU A 269 3.93 12.97 12.87
CA LEU A 269 4.72 14.17 13.02
C LEU A 269 6.05 13.76 13.62
N THR A 270 7.14 14.35 13.16
CA THR A 270 8.49 14.08 13.67
C THR A 270 9.32 15.35 13.70
N LEU A 271 10.26 15.42 14.64
CA LEU A 271 11.34 16.39 14.64
C LEU A 271 12.63 15.68 14.27
N ILE A 272 13.39 16.35 13.40
CA ILE A 272 14.63 15.84 12.87
C ILE A 272 15.76 16.77 13.28
N SER A 273 16.80 16.18 13.86
CA SER A 273 18.06 16.86 14.10
C SER A 273 19.00 16.57 12.94
N ILE A 274 19.48 17.65 12.30
CA ILE A 274 20.37 17.64 11.14
C ILE A 274 21.19 18.93 11.18
N ASP A 275 22.46 18.84 10.82
CA ASP A 275 23.39 19.98 10.84
C ASP A 275 23.26 20.82 9.55
N VAL A 276 22.47 21.89 9.63
CA VAL A 276 22.30 22.89 8.57
C VAL A 276 22.51 24.28 9.18
N PRO A 277 23.38 25.14 8.61
CA PRO A 277 23.59 26.50 9.11
C PRO A 277 22.29 27.30 9.20
N GLU A 278 22.13 28.09 10.26
CA GLU A 278 20.88 28.84 10.54
C GLU A 278 20.42 29.68 9.33
N SER A 279 21.36 30.36 8.68
CA SER A 279 21.10 31.19 7.49
C SER A 279 20.53 30.41 6.30
N LYS A 280 20.69 29.09 6.27
CA LYS A 280 20.27 28.21 5.16
C LYS A 280 19.03 27.37 5.46
N LYS A 281 18.54 27.39 6.70
CA LYS A 281 17.43 26.51 7.12
C LYS A 281 16.16 26.73 6.31
N GLN A 282 15.84 27.97 5.96
CA GLN A 282 14.67 28.28 5.13
C GLN A 282 14.82 27.73 3.71
N ASP A 283 15.98 27.94 3.07
CA ASP A 283 16.23 27.41 1.72
C ASP A 283 16.24 25.88 1.71
N PHE A 284 16.74 25.27 2.79
CA PHE A 284 16.69 23.83 3.03
C PHE A 284 15.27 23.29 3.10
N ILE A 285 14.40 23.93 3.87
CA ILE A 285 12.97 23.59 3.93
C ILE A 285 12.33 23.75 2.55
N ASN A 286 12.61 24.85 1.85
CA ASN A 286 12.06 25.11 0.51
C ASN A 286 12.48 24.03 -0.49
N CYS A 287 13.76 23.63 -0.47
CA CYS A 287 14.30 22.56 -1.31
C CYS A 287 13.65 21.20 -0.99
N CYS A 288 13.52 20.84 0.30
CA CYS A 288 12.83 19.62 0.71
C CYS A 288 11.38 19.58 0.20
N ASN A 289 10.63 20.67 0.37
CA ASN A 289 9.25 20.77 -0.09
C ASN A 289 9.14 20.74 -1.61
N LYS A 290 10.08 21.36 -2.34
CA LYS A 290 10.14 21.27 -3.80
C LYS A 290 10.31 19.82 -4.25
N ILE A 291 11.29 19.10 -3.69
CA ILE A 291 11.53 17.69 -4.02
C ILE A 291 10.30 16.85 -3.68
N LEU A 292 9.66 17.08 -2.52
CA LEU A 292 8.42 16.41 -2.13
C LEU A 292 7.32 16.62 -3.17
N VAL A 293 7.02 17.87 -3.54
CA VAL A 293 5.98 18.22 -4.51
C VAL A 293 6.27 17.62 -5.89
N ASP A 294 7.50 17.77 -6.38
CA ASP A 294 7.91 17.20 -7.67
C ASP A 294 7.74 15.68 -7.70
N THR A 295 8.07 15.01 -6.60
CA THR A 295 7.93 13.56 -6.45
C THR A 295 6.46 13.14 -6.43
N ARG A 296 5.61 13.86 -5.68
CA ARG A 296 4.17 13.62 -5.65
C ARG A 296 3.55 13.71 -7.04
N ILE A 297 3.89 14.76 -7.79
CA ILE A 297 3.40 14.97 -9.17
C ILE A 297 3.89 13.84 -10.09
N LYS A 298 5.20 13.59 -10.14
CA LYS A 298 5.80 12.62 -11.08
C LYS A 298 5.33 11.19 -10.85
N THR A 299 5.04 10.83 -9.60
CA THR A 299 4.62 9.48 -9.23
C THR A 299 3.12 9.33 -9.03
N ALA A 300 2.33 10.40 -9.23
CA ALA A 300 0.92 10.46 -8.86
C ALA A 300 0.64 9.94 -7.44
N ASP A 301 1.51 10.30 -6.50
CA ASP A 301 1.52 9.85 -5.09
C ASP A 301 1.78 8.34 -4.84
N ILE A 302 2.04 7.53 -5.87
CA ILE A 302 2.10 6.06 -5.77
C ILE A 302 3.22 5.57 -4.85
N ILE A 303 4.38 6.23 -4.85
CA ILE A 303 5.51 5.79 -4.02
C ILE A 303 5.30 6.06 -2.52
N PHE A 304 4.36 6.96 -2.17
CA PHE A 304 4.05 7.27 -0.79
C PHE A 304 3.11 6.20 -0.22
N SER A 305 3.35 5.83 1.04
CA SER A 305 2.52 4.84 1.71
C SER A 305 1.07 5.34 1.76
N PRO A 306 0.06 4.51 1.43
CA PRO A 306 -1.31 4.92 1.58
C PRO A 306 -1.67 5.05 3.08
N PHE A 307 -2.52 6.01 3.41
CA PHE A 307 -3.04 6.22 4.75
C PHE A 307 -4.55 6.04 4.77
N LYS A 308 -5.10 5.63 5.92
CA LYS A 308 -6.53 5.35 6.06
C LYS A 308 -7.39 6.59 5.84
N GLY A 309 -8.49 6.39 5.13
CA GLY A 309 -9.46 7.43 4.77
C GLY A 309 -8.97 8.38 3.68
N ASN A 310 -9.91 9.16 3.14
CA ASN A 310 -9.66 10.13 2.10
C ASN A 310 -9.69 11.56 2.64
N MET A 311 -9.17 12.50 1.87
CA MET A 311 -9.37 13.91 2.09
C MET A 311 -10.82 14.32 1.76
N LYS A 312 -11.22 15.53 2.16
CA LYS A 312 -12.56 16.09 1.87
C LYS A 312 -12.90 16.12 0.37
N ASN A 313 -11.90 16.14 -0.51
CA ASN A 313 -12.06 16.11 -1.96
C ASN A 313 -12.08 14.69 -2.57
N GLY A 314 -12.09 13.64 -1.73
CA GLY A 314 -12.17 12.24 -2.16
C GLY A 314 -10.84 11.58 -2.49
N VAL A 315 -9.74 12.32 -2.54
CA VAL A 315 -8.40 11.77 -2.85
C VAL A 315 -7.82 11.03 -1.64
N ARG A 316 -7.15 9.89 -1.90
CA ARG A 316 -6.51 9.06 -0.86
C ARG A 316 -5.41 9.83 -0.14
N ARG A 317 -5.43 9.81 1.20
CA ARG A 317 -4.37 10.40 2.03
C ARG A 317 -3.08 9.58 1.94
N ARG A 318 -1.94 10.26 1.96
CA ARG A 318 -0.61 9.62 1.92
C ARG A 318 0.15 9.80 3.20
N ARG A 319 1.09 8.89 3.43
CA ARG A 319 2.08 8.92 4.50
C ARG A 319 3.48 8.87 3.91
N LEU A 320 4.31 9.81 4.35
CA LEU A 320 5.74 9.81 4.12
C LEU A 320 6.43 8.91 5.15
N ASP A 321 7.00 7.79 4.70
CA ASP A 321 7.83 6.94 5.55
C ASP A 321 9.22 7.55 5.76
N PHE A 322 9.95 7.09 6.79
CA PHE A 322 11.24 7.66 7.16
C PHE A 322 12.34 7.40 6.12
N LYS A 323 12.26 6.31 5.35
CA LYS A 323 13.25 6.02 4.30
C LYS A 323 13.11 7.06 3.18
N THR A 324 11.88 7.29 2.72
CA THR A 324 11.58 8.30 1.70
C THR A 324 11.84 9.71 2.23
N CYS A 325 11.46 10.01 3.48
CA CYS A 325 11.74 11.29 4.13
C CYS A 325 13.24 11.60 4.17
N ARG A 326 14.05 10.62 4.59
CA ARG A 326 15.50 10.73 4.62
C ARG A 326 16.07 11.02 3.23
N ALA A 327 15.61 10.31 2.21
CA ALA A 327 16.08 10.51 0.84
C ALA A 327 15.81 11.94 0.33
N ILE A 328 14.65 12.52 0.67
CA ILE A 328 14.32 13.93 0.37
C ILE A 328 15.30 14.87 1.07
N ILE A 329 15.51 14.68 2.38
CA ILE A 329 16.41 15.50 3.20
C ILE A 329 17.85 15.43 2.69
N GLU A 330 18.34 14.24 2.36
CA GLU A 330 19.70 14.05 1.82
C GLU A 330 19.88 14.73 0.45
N SER A 331 18.89 14.62 -0.43
CA SER A 331 18.92 15.29 -1.74
C SER A 331 18.92 16.82 -1.58
N ALA A 332 18.08 17.35 -0.70
CA ALA A 332 18.06 18.79 -0.41
C ALA A 332 19.39 19.28 0.18
N TYR A 333 19.99 18.48 1.07
CA TYR A 333 21.27 18.79 1.70
C TYR A 333 22.39 18.90 0.68
N GLN A 334 22.44 17.96 -0.26
CA GLN A 334 23.43 17.95 -1.34
C GLN A 334 23.25 19.14 -2.28
N GLN A 335 22.01 19.48 -2.66
CA GLN A 335 21.76 20.61 -3.55
C GLN A 335 22.25 21.93 -2.96
N ILE A 336 21.95 22.20 -1.69
CA ILE A 336 22.32 23.46 -1.02
C ILE A 336 23.82 23.60 -0.78
N ASN A 337 24.52 22.47 -0.61
CA ASN A 337 25.96 22.48 -0.44
C ASN A 337 26.71 22.51 -1.77
N ASN A 338 26.15 21.93 -2.84
CA ASN A 338 26.74 22.02 -4.18
C ASN A 338 26.61 23.42 -4.79
N SER A 339 25.50 24.11 -4.55
CA SER A 339 25.34 25.51 -4.96
C SER A 339 26.43 26.42 -4.38
N GLU A 340 26.91 26.17 -3.15
CA GLU A 340 28.06 26.91 -2.61
C GLU A 340 29.37 26.66 -3.37
N ILE A 341 29.59 25.42 -3.82
CA ILE A 341 30.82 25.07 -4.54
C ILE A 341 30.83 25.80 -5.88
N GLU A 342 29.67 25.91 -6.53
CA GLU A 342 29.54 26.64 -7.79
C GLU A 342 29.61 28.17 -7.59
N GLU A 343 28.95 28.73 -6.58
CA GLU A 343 29.03 30.16 -6.25
C GLU A 343 30.46 30.58 -5.90
N LYS A 344 31.17 29.82 -5.04
CA LYS A 344 32.57 30.11 -4.70
C LYS A 344 33.52 29.99 -5.89
N LYS A 345 33.25 29.07 -6.82
CA LYS A 345 34.01 28.97 -8.08
C LYS A 345 33.76 30.18 -8.97
N ASN A 346 32.51 30.63 -9.09
CA ASN A 346 32.14 31.77 -9.92
C ASN A 346 32.65 33.11 -9.33
N GLU A 347 32.64 33.28 -8.01
CA GLU A 347 33.25 34.44 -7.35
C GLU A 347 34.77 34.49 -7.58
N GLN A 348 35.47 33.35 -7.47
CA GLN A 348 36.90 33.28 -7.78
C GLN A 348 37.19 33.59 -9.25
N LEU A 349 36.35 33.14 -10.18
CA LEU A 349 36.49 33.45 -11.61
C LEU A 349 36.18 34.92 -11.96
N SER A 350 35.35 35.61 -11.17
CA SER A 350 35.02 37.03 -11.36
C SER A 350 36.06 38.02 -10.79
N LEU A 351 37.02 37.50 -10.03
CA LEU A 351 38.14 38.24 -9.45
C LEU A 351 39.42 38.17 -10.32
N PHE A 352 39.36 37.48 -11.45
CA PHE A 352 40.35 37.47 -12.53
C PHE A 352 39.76 38.12 -13.79
#